data_AF-A0A060XX85-F1
#
_entry.id   AF-A0A060XX85-F1
#
_cell.length_a   1.000
_cell.length_b   1.000
_cell.length_c   1.000
_cell.angle_alpha   90.00
_cell.angle_beta   90.00
_cell.angle_gamma   90.00
#
_symmetry.space_group_name_H-M   'P 1'
#
loop_
_entity.id
_entity.type
_entity.pdbx_description
1 polymer ?
#
loop_
_entity_poly.entity_id
_entity_poly.type
_entity_poly.pdbx_seq_one_letter_code
_entity_poly.pdbx_strand_id
1 'polypeptide(L)' 'MQIAWLANVLMLADGETEGYLYQRLPILSSLTCQGSSATAYVCEDFTCALPVTDPQELRRLLLE' A
#
# COMPACT_ATOMS: atom_id res chain seq x y z
N MET A 1 22.27 13.64 15.79
CA MET A 1 22.08 14.05 14.38
C MET A 1 21.44 12.85 13.68
N GLN A 2 20.12 12.75 13.73
CA GLN A 2 19.36 11.59 13.26
C GLN A 2 19.07 11.80 11.78
N ILE A 3 19.70 11.00 10.93
CA ILE A 3 19.47 11.07 9.50
C ILE A 3 18.08 10.46 9.25
N ALA A 4 17.15 11.28 8.79
CA ALA A 4 15.82 10.86 8.38
C ALA A 4 15.93 9.98 7.11
N TRP A 5 16.03 8.66 7.30
CA TRP A 5 16.01 7.68 6.21
C TRP A 5 14.66 6.94 6.08
N LEU A 6 13.66 7.23 6.92
CA LEU A 6 12.33 6.60 6.85
C LEU A 6 11.34 7.50 6.13
N ALA A 7 11.46 7.61 4.81
CA ALA A 7 10.42 8.22 3.99
C ALA A 7 9.42 7.14 3.58
N ASN A 8 8.24 7.12 4.23
CA ASN A 8 7.13 6.30 3.77
C ASN A 8 6.65 6.82 2.41
N VAL A 9 6.59 5.94 1.42
CA VAL A 9 6.06 6.28 0.09
C VAL A 9 4.59 5.87 0.04
N LEU A 10 3.70 6.84 -0.12
CA LEU A 10 2.29 6.57 -0.38
C LEU A 10 2.06 6.50 -1.89
N MET A 11 1.49 5.39 -2.35
CA MET A 11 1.05 5.21 -3.73
C MET A 11 -0.45 4.97 -3.76
N LEU A 12 -1.15 5.66 -4.67
CA LEU A 12 -2.56 5.40 -4.96
C LEU A 12 -2.64 4.66 -6.31
N ALA A 13 -3.17 3.44 -6.28
CA ALA A 13 -3.48 2.67 -7.48
C ALA A 13 -5.00 2.68 -7.71
N ASP A 14 -5.40 2.90 -8.96
CA ASP A 14 -6.79 3.03 -9.39
C ASP A 14 -7.46 1.69 -9.75
N GLY A 15 -6.69 0.60 -9.79
CA GLY A 15 -7.18 -0.74 -10.18
C GLY A 15 -7.09 -1.03 -11.67
N GLU A 16 -6.64 -0.09 -12.50
CA GLU A 16 -6.51 -0.29 -13.94
C GLU A 16 -5.24 -1.08 -14.25
N THR A 17 -5.38 -2.41 -14.33
CA THR A 17 -4.24 -3.35 -14.48
C THR A 17 -3.42 -3.16 -15.76
N GLU A 18 -4.00 -2.57 -16.80
CA GLU A 18 -3.30 -2.20 -18.04
C GLU A 18 -2.65 -0.81 -17.96
N GLY A 19 -2.83 -0.09 -16.85
CA GLY A 19 -2.30 1.25 -16.62
C GLY A 19 -0.80 1.30 -16.34
N TYR A 20 -0.24 2.51 -16.43
CA TYR A 20 1.20 2.75 -16.31
C TYR A 20 1.81 2.22 -15.00
N LEU A 21 1.11 2.40 -13.87
CA LEU A 21 1.61 1.96 -12.56
C LEU A 21 1.74 0.44 -12.49
N TYR A 22 0.73 -0.31 -12.95
CA TYR A 22 0.72 -1.77 -12.91
C TYR A 22 1.75 -2.39 -13.86
N GLN A 23 1.99 -1.77 -15.02
CA GLN A 23 3.06 -2.20 -15.94
C GLN A 23 4.47 -2.01 -15.35
N ARG A 24 4.67 -0.97 -14.52
CA ARG A 24 5.98 -0.64 -13.93
C ARG A 24 6.22 -1.32 -12.59
N LEU A 25 5.16 -1.60 -11.84
CA LEU A 25 5.20 -2.19 -10.50
C LEU A 25 4.31 -3.44 -10.46
N PRO A 26 4.78 -4.59 -10.98
CA PRO A 26 3.97 -5.80 -11.09
C PRO A 26 3.39 -6.30 -9.76
N ILE A 27 3.98 -5.91 -8.62
CA ILE A 27 3.45 -6.22 -7.29
C ILE A 27 2.02 -5.69 -7.09
N LEU A 28 1.67 -4.55 -7.70
CA LEU A 28 0.33 -3.96 -7.56
C LEU A 28 -0.77 -4.90 -8.07
N SER A 29 -0.49 -5.76 -9.05
CA SER A 29 -1.45 -6.77 -9.53
C SER A 29 -1.80 -7.84 -8.49
N SER A 30 -0.97 -8.00 -7.45
CA SER A 30 -1.25 -8.88 -6.30
C SER A 30 -1.95 -8.15 -5.14
N LEU A 31 -1.97 -6.81 -5.16
CA LEU A 31 -2.57 -5.96 -4.14
C LEU A 31 -3.96 -5.51 -4.59
N THR A 32 -4.94 -6.42 -4.50
CA THR A 32 -6.31 -6.19 -5.01
C THR A 32 -7.25 -5.66 -3.94
N CYS A 33 -8.23 -4.85 -4.33
CA CYS A 33 -9.31 -4.44 -3.41
C CYS A 33 -10.06 -5.66 -2.83
N GLN A 34 -10.39 -5.58 -1.54
CA GLN A 34 -11.24 -6.55 -0.86
C GLN A 34 -12.71 -6.22 -1.13
N GLY A 35 -13.32 -6.95 -2.07
CA GLY A 35 -14.70 -6.73 -2.48
C GLY A 35 -14.87 -5.38 -3.17
N SER A 36 -15.82 -4.58 -2.71
CA SER A 36 -16.10 -3.23 -3.26
C SER A 36 -15.48 -2.09 -2.43
N SER A 37 -14.61 -2.40 -1.47
CA SER A 37 -14.02 -1.41 -0.56
C SER A 37 -12.61 -1.00 -0.99
N ALA A 38 -12.29 0.29 -0.84
CA ALA A 38 -10.92 0.76 -0.93
C ALA A 38 -10.05 0.02 0.09
N THR A 39 -8.92 -0.50 -0.35
CA THR A 39 -8.05 -1.37 0.46
C THR A 39 -6.65 -0.80 0.49
N ALA A 40 -6.09 -0.67 1.69
CA ALA A 40 -4.72 -0.23 1.88
C ALA A 40 -3.82 -1.41 2.25
N TYR A 41 -2.60 -1.38 1.72
CA TYR A 41 -1.52 -2.31 2.02
C TYR A 41 -0.34 -1.51 2.56
N VAL A 42 0.18 -1.89 3.72
CA VAL A 42 1.41 -1.36 4.28
C VAL A 42 2.46 -2.48 4.17
N CYS A 43 3.51 -2.22 3.40
CA CYS A 43 4.53 -3.20 3.11
C CYS A 43 5.93 -2.68 3.49
N GLU A 44 6.69 -3.53 4.17
CA GLU A 44 8.06 -3.31 4.63
C GLU A 44 8.86 -4.60 4.40
N ASP A 45 10.12 -4.48 3.96
CA ASP A 45 11.02 -5.63 3.74
C ASP A 45 10.37 -6.80 2.99
N PHE A 46 9.69 -6.50 1.88
CA PHE A 46 9.00 -7.46 1.01
C PHE A 46 7.82 -8.20 1.65
N THR A 47 7.40 -7.80 2.85
CA THR A 47 6.26 -8.35 3.57
C THR A 47 5.20 -7.27 3.71
N CYS A 48 3.92 -7.64 3.58
CA CYS A 48 2.82 -6.73 3.83
C CYS A 48 2.06 -7.17 5.08
N ALA A 49 1.58 -6.20 5.86
CA ALA A 49 0.59 -6.46 6.89
C ALA A 49 -0.73 -6.98 6.26
N LEU A 50 -1.66 -7.40 7.11
CA LEU A 50 -3.00 -7.71 6.63
C LEU A 50 -3.62 -6.47 5.96
N PRO A 51 -4.30 -6.64 4.82
CA PRO A 51 -5.01 -5.54 4.15
C PRO A 51 -6.08 -4.95 5.06
N VAL A 52 -6.19 -3.62 5.05
CA VAL A 52 -7.15 -2.89 5.86
C VAL A 52 -8.05 -2.04 4.98
N THR A 53 -9.33 -1.95 5.35
CA THR A 53 -10.31 -1.10 4.67
C THR A 53 -10.78 0.06 5.55
N ASP A 54 -10.43 0.05 6.84
CA ASP A 54 -10.77 1.12 7.78
C ASP A 54 -9.60 2.14 7.92
N PRO A 55 -9.86 3.45 7.76
CA PRO A 55 -8.81 4.46 7.88
C PRO A 55 -8.14 4.56 9.26
N GLN A 56 -8.84 4.24 10.35
CA GLN A 56 -8.24 4.25 11.69
C GLN A 56 -7.29 3.07 11.88
N GLU A 57 -7.63 1.92 11.31
CA GLU A 57 -6.74 0.76 11.29
C GLU A 57 -5.47 1.03 10.48
N LEU A 58 -5.60 1.65 9.29
CA LEU A 58 -4.44 2.09 8.50
C LEU A 58 -3.56 3.08 9.28
N ARG A 59 -4.17 4.06 9.96
CA ARG A 59 -3.42 5.02 10.79
C ARG A 59 -2.63 4.31 11.89
N ARG A 60 -3.20 3.26 12.50
CA ARG A 60 -2.51 2.48 13.53
C ARG A 60 -1.26 1.81 12.94
N LEU A 61 -1.37 1.17 11.77
CA LEU A 61 -0.23 0.52 11.10
C LEU A 61 0.89 1.51 10.71
N LEU A 62 0.56 2.73 10.31
CA LEU A 62 1.55 3.75 9.89
C LEU A 62 2.27 4.44 11.07
N LEU A 63 1.82 4.24 12.30
CA LEU A 63 2.35 4.86 13.52
C LEU A 63 3.06 3.86 14.43
N GLU A 64 3.13 2.58 14.05
CA GLU A 64 4.03 1.59 14.63
C GLU A 64 5.49 1.91 14.28
#